data_AF-A0A959B5R2-F1
#
_entry.id   AF-A0A959B5R2-F1
#
_cell.length_a   1.000
_cell.length_b   1.000
_cell.length_c   1.000
_cell.angle_alpha   90.00
_cell.angle_beta   90.00
_cell.angle_gamma   90.00
#
_symmetry.space_group_name_H-M   'P 1'
#
loop_
_entity.id
_entity.type
_entity.pdbx_description
1 polymer ?
#
loop_
_entity_poly.entity_id
_entity_poly.type
_entity_poly.pdbx_seq_one_letter_code
_entity_poly.pdbx_strand_id
1 'polypeptide(L)'
;LLQLAFLKQAGVAQLQGKVEVGQIVAELMFGASGGRAISFFIAFFLVSSISAMVWVGPRVVRAMANDYTIWRFLSQDNRNGIPVRAVWLQASISIFMIATSSFEQVLVYSGFVLQLFTTAAVAGVFVMRWKNGHSGYSSPGYPWVQLAFLAISFWILAFLLYERPVESLWGLANLGLGAISYWLSKDYLHKASS
;
A
#
# COMPACT_ATOMS: atom_id res chain seq x y z
N LEU A 1 -9.74 -9.92 -20.42
CA LEU A 1 -9.46 -9.67 -21.86
C LEU A 1 -7.97 -9.49 -22.13
N LEU A 2 -7.29 -8.55 -21.47
CA LEU A 2 -5.86 -8.28 -21.70
C LEU A 2 -4.95 -9.48 -21.34
N GLN A 3 -5.18 -10.13 -20.20
CA GLN A 3 -4.46 -11.35 -19.82
C GLN A 3 -4.68 -12.52 -20.79
N LEU A 4 -5.86 -12.61 -21.42
CA LEU A 4 -6.17 -13.64 -22.42
C LEU A 4 -5.46 -13.37 -23.75
N ALA A 5 -5.34 -12.10 -24.15
CA ALA A 5 -4.54 -11.72 -25.32
C ALA A 5 -3.06 -12.09 -25.10
N PHE A 6 -2.53 -11.79 -23.92
CA PHE A 6 -1.14 -12.11 -23.56
C PHE A 6 -0.85 -13.62 -23.62
N LEU A 7 -1.74 -14.45 -23.06
CA LEU A 7 -1.60 -15.90 -23.08
C LEU A 7 -1.75 -16.51 -24.48
N LYS A 8 -2.50 -15.84 -25.38
CA LYS A 8 -2.68 -16.29 -26.77
C LYS A 8 -1.46 -15.98 -27.65
N GLN A 9 -0.70 -14.92 -27.34
CA GLN A 9 0.45 -14.51 -28.14
C GLN A 9 1.80 -14.95 -27.56
N ALA A 10 1.95 -15.01 -26.24
CA ALA A 10 3.17 -15.46 -25.59
C ALA A 10 2.88 -16.71 -24.76
N GLY A 11 3.64 -17.79 -24.99
CA GLY A 11 3.55 -18.99 -24.18
C GLY A 11 3.94 -18.70 -22.73
N VAL A 12 3.34 -19.39 -21.75
CA VAL A 12 3.62 -19.20 -20.31
C VAL A 12 5.13 -19.21 -20.00
N ALA A 13 5.89 -20.07 -20.69
CA ALA A 13 7.34 -20.17 -20.55
C ALA A 13 8.13 -18.90 -20.97
N GLN A 14 7.58 -18.07 -21.86
CA GLN A 14 8.20 -16.83 -22.32
C GLN A 14 7.90 -15.64 -21.39
N LEU A 15 6.84 -15.75 -20.58
CA LEU A 15 6.39 -14.71 -19.65
C LEU A 15 6.86 -14.94 -18.22
N GLN A 16 7.14 -16.20 -17.85
CA GLN A 16 7.54 -16.56 -16.50
C GLN A 16 8.88 -15.92 -16.13
N GLY A 17 8.91 -15.21 -14.99
CA GLY A 17 10.12 -14.56 -14.47
C GLY A 17 10.56 -13.31 -15.23
N LYS A 18 9.77 -12.80 -16.18
CA LYS A 18 10.05 -11.55 -16.90
C LYS A 18 9.23 -10.42 -16.30
N VAL A 19 9.89 -9.33 -15.94
CA VAL A 19 9.23 -8.11 -15.42
C VAL A 19 8.54 -7.34 -16.57
N GLU A 20 9.12 -7.37 -17.77
CA GLU A 20 8.70 -6.58 -18.94
C GLU A 20 7.73 -7.35 -19.86
N VAL A 21 6.70 -7.99 -19.28
CA VAL A 21 5.72 -8.80 -20.03
C VAL A 21 5.04 -8.01 -21.16
N GLY A 22 4.74 -6.73 -20.92
CA GLY A 22 4.07 -5.87 -21.91
C GLY A 22 4.91 -5.63 -23.18
N GLN A 23 6.23 -5.50 -23.05
CA GLN A 23 7.13 -5.33 -24.18
C GLN A 23 7.22 -6.62 -24.99
N ILE A 24 7.40 -7.77 -24.31
CA ILE A 24 7.53 -9.08 -24.95
C ILE A 24 6.30 -9.39 -25.81
N VAL A 25 5.11 -9.17 -25.26
CA VAL A 25 3.87 -9.41 -26.01
C VAL A 25 3.73 -8.42 -27.18
N ALA A 26 4.05 -7.14 -26.97
CA ALA A 26 4.01 -6.14 -28.02
C ALA A 26 4.97 -6.43 -29.18
N GLU A 27 6.16 -6.94 -28.88
CA GLU A 27 7.15 -7.34 -29.88
C GLU A 27 6.68 -8.55 -30.68
N LEU A 28 6.05 -9.54 -30.02
CA LEU A 28 5.45 -10.70 -30.70
C LEU A 28 4.25 -10.31 -31.58
N MET A 29 3.50 -9.27 -31.22
CA MET A 29 2.31 -8.83 -31.98
C MET A 29 2.63 -7.87 -33.13
N PHE A 30 3.54 -6.92 -32.90
CA PHE A 30 3.76 -5.76 -33.78
C PHE A 30 5.22 -5.60 -34.22
N GLY A 31 6.09 -6.55 -33.86
CA GLY A 31 7.53 -6.50 -34.12
C GLY A 31 8.30 -5.54 -33.20
N ALA A 32 9.61 -5.42 -33.42
CA ALA A 32 10.53 -4.67 -32.57
C ALA A 32 10.23 -3.15 -32.50
N SER A 33 9.58 -2.57 -33.51
CA SER A 33 9.13 -1.17 -33.49
C SER A 33 7.90 -0.98 -32.60
N GLY A 34 6.92 -1.87 -32.68
CA GLY A 34 5.74 -1.86 -31.81
C GLY A 34 6.06 -2.15 -30.35
N GLY A 35 6.99 -3.07 -30.10
CA GLY A 35 7.52 -3.34 -28.75
C GLY A 35 8.11 -2.08 -28.09
N ARG A 36 8.94 -1.32 -28.81
CA ARG A 36 9.51 -0.05 -28.32
C ARG A 36 8.47 1.03 -28.09
N ALA A 37 7.51 1.19 -29.01
CA ALA A 37 6.45 2.19 -28.87
C ALA A 37 5.59 1.92 -27.62
N ILE A 38 5.16 0.67 -27.42
CA ILE A 38 4.37 0.29 -26.23
C ILE A 38 5.18 0.45 -24.94
N SER A 39 6.46 0.07 -24.94
CA SER A 39 7.34 0.24 -23.78
C SER A 39 7.50 1.70 -23.39
N PHE A 40 7.61 2.61 -24.38
CA PHE A 40 7.63 4.05 -24.14
C PHE A 40 6.35 4.54 -23.46
N PHE A 41 5.16 4.12 -23.94
CA PHE A 41 3.90 4.50 -23.31
C PHE A 41 3.77 3.94 -21.89
N ILE A 42 4.15 2.68 -21.66
CA ILE A 42 4.16 2.08 -20.32
C ILE A 42 5.07 2.89 -19.39
N ALA A 43 6.31 3.18 -19.82
CA ALA A 43 7.24 3.98 -19.03
C ALA A 43 6.69 5.38 -18.73
N PHE A 44 6.09 6.05 -19.72
CA PHE A 44 5.47 7.37 -19.55
C PHE A 44 4.35 7.33 -18.49
N PHE A 45 3.44 6.35 -18.56
CA PHE A 45 2.36 6.22 -17.58
C PHE A 45 2.86 5.84 -16.18
N LEU A 46 3.90 5.02 -16.08
CA LEU A 46 4.54 4.71 -14.80
C LEU A 46 5.14 5.96 -14.15
N VAL A 47 5.91 6.75 -14.91
CA VAL A 47 6.50 8.00 -14.41
C VAL A 47 5.41 8.98 -13.97
N SER A 48 4.33 9.12 -14.74
CA SER A 48 3.18 9.96 -14.40
C SER A 48 2.52 9.51 -13.09
N SER A 49 2.28 8.20 -12.94
CA SER A 49 1.64 7.62 -11.75
C SER A 49 2.51 7.75 -10.50
N ILE A 50 3.82 7.48 -10.62
CA ILE A 50 4.78 7.63 -9.51
C ILE A 50 4.84 9.10 -9.08
N SER A 51 4.87 10.04 -10.03
CA SER A 51 4.84 11.47 -9.74
C SER A 51 3.62 11.82 -8.88
N ALA A 52 2.41 11.39 -9.25
CA ALA A 52 1.21 11.65 -8.45
C ALA A 52 1.30 11.03 -7.03
N MET A 53 1.80 9.80 -6.91
CA MET A 53 1.92 9.12 -5.61
C MET A 53 2.94 9.79 -4.67
N VAL A 54 4.05 10.30 -5.22
CA VAL A 54 5.07 11.02 -4.45
C VAL A 54 4.51 12.28 -3.79
N TRP A 55 3.52 12.94 -4.40
CA TRP A 55 2.86 14.11 -3.83
C TRP A 55 1.85 13.78 -2.72
N VAL A 56 1.18 12.63 -2.82
CA VAL A 56 0.14 12.23 -1.85
C VAL A 56 0.77 11.74 -0.54
N GLY A 57 1.84 10.95 -0.60
CA GLY A 57 2.39 10.30 0.58
C GLY A 57 2.80 11.24 1.73
N PRO A 58 3.51 12.37 1.49
CA PRO A 58 3.88 13.30 2.55
C PRO A 58 2.67 13.98 3.21
N ARG A 59 1.55 14.12 2.48
CA ARG A 59 0.31 14.69 3.04
C ARG A 59 -0.36 13.75 4.03
N VAL A 60 -0.29 12.43 3.78
CA VAL A 60 -0.79 11.42 4.73
C VAL A 60 0.05 11.44 6.01
N VAL A 61 1.38 11.47 5.87
CA VAL A 61 2.30 11.56 7.02
C VAL A 61 2.09 12.86 7.80
N ARG A 62 1.86 13.99 7.12
CA ARG A 62 1.55 15.27 7.77
C ARG A 62 0.22 15.23 8.53
N ALA A 63 -0.84 14.65 7.95
CA ALA A 63 -2.13 14.50 8.62
C ALA A 63 -1.99 13.63 9.88
N MET A 64 -1.34 12.47 9.77
CA MET A 64 -1.01 11.63 10.92
C MET A 64 -0.18 12.38 11.97
N ALA A 65 0.85 13.12 11.56
CA ALA A 65 1.71 13.88 12.46
C ALA A 65 0.99 15.00 13.24
N ASN A 66 -0.14 15.51 12.72
CA ASN A 66 -0.98 16.48 13.44
C ASN A 66 -1.84 15.81 14.51
N ASP A 67 -2.26 14.56 14.29
CA ASP A 67 -3.10 13.81 15.22
C ASP A 67 -2.30 13.20 16.38
N TYR A 68 -0.98 12.99 16.21
CA TYR A 68 -0.11 12.35 17.21
C TYR A 68 1.05 13.25 17.65
N THR A 69 1.13 13.56 18.95
CA THR A 69 2.14 14.48 19.50
C THR A 69 3.59 14.04 19.26
N ILE A 70 3.84 12.73 19.26
CA ILE A 70 5.17 12.12 19.03
C ILE A 70 5.70 12.43 17.61
N TRP A 71 4.79 12.55 16.65
CA TRP A 71 5.13 12.77 15.24
C TRP A 71 5.03 14.25 14.83
N ARG A 72 4.68 15.16 15.75
CA ARG A 72 4.48 16.59 15.48
C ARG A 72 5.70 17.28 14.86
N PHE A 73 6.90 16.74 15.04
CA PHE A 73 8.10 17.26 14.38
C PHE A 73 8.09 17.05 12.85
N LEU A 74 7.32 16.07 12.34
CA LEU A 74 7.11 15.82 10.91
C LEU A 74 6.04 16.72 10.28
N SER A 75 5.14 17.30 11.09
CA SER A 75 4.11 18.22 10.59
C SER A 75 4.59 19.65 10.40
N GLN A 76 5.87 19.93 10.69
CA GLN A 76 6.46 21.25 10.45
C GLN A 76 6.51 21.56 8.95
N ASP A 77 5.74 22.56 8.56
CA ASP A 77 5.66 23.05 7.19
C ASP A 77 6.74 24.11 6.91
N ASN A 78 7.21 24.17 5.66
CA ASN A 78 7.95 25.31 5.17
C ASN A 78 7.00 26.50 4.90
N ARG A 79 7.55 27.69 4.59
CA ARG A 79 6.81 28.91 4.19
C ARG A 79 5.72 28.69 3.14
N ASN A 80 5.85 27.67 2.30
CA ASN A 80 4.91 27.31 1.23
C ASN A 80 3.87 26.24 1.64
N GLY A 81 3.77 25.88 2.92
CA GLY A 81 2.82 24.86 3.40
C GLY A 81 3.19 23.41 3.02
N ILE A 82 4.45 23.18 2.65
CA ILE A 82 4.97 21.86 2.24
C ILE A 82 5.65 21.19 3.44
N PRO A 83 5.27 19.95 3.81
CA PRO A 83 5.89 19.21 4.91
C PRO A 83 7.24 18.61 4.47
N VAL A 84 8.28 19.44 4.41
CA VAL A 84 9.60 19.07 3.87
C VAL A 84 10.20 17.85 4.58
N ARG A 85 10.01 17.74 5.91
CA ARG A 85 10.51 16.59 6.69
C ARG A 85 9.82 15.28 6.32
N ALA A 86 8.51 15.30 6.07
CA ALA A 86 7.77 14.12 5.62
C ALA A 86 8.21 13.69 4.21
N VAL A 87 8.51 14.66 3.32
CA VAL A 87 9.05 14.37 1.99
C VAL A 87 10.40 13.67 2.10
N TRP A 88 11.32 14.19 2.93
CA TRP A 88 12.63 13.55 3.13
C TRP A 88 12.51 12.17 3.74
N LEU A 89 11.65 11.97 4.76
CA LEU A 89 11.43 10.66 5.36
C LEU A 89 10.95 9.65 4.30
N GLN A 90 9.94 10.02 3.51
CA GLN A 90 9.44 9.16 2.45
C GLN A 90 10.53 8.85 1.42
N ALA A 91 11.27 9.86 0.96
CA ALA A 91 12.35 9.68 -0.01
C ALA A 91 13.44 8.76 0.52
N SER A 92 13.85 8.92 1.79
CA SER A 92 14.84 8.05 2.44
C SER A 92 14.37 6.60 2.50
N ILE A 93 13.12 6.35 2.90
CA ILE A 93 12.55 5.00 2.94
C ILE A 93 12.48 4.41 1.53
N SER A 94 12.01 5.18 0.54
CA SER A 94 11.95 4.74 -0.86
C SER A 94 13.33 4.36 -1.39
N ILE A 95 14.34 5.21 -1.20
CA ILE A 95 15.72 4.95 -1.65
C ILE A 95 16.28 3.71 -0.97
N PHE A 96 16.05 3.55 0.33
CA PHE A 96 16.48 2.38 1.09
C PHE A 96 15.87 1.08 0.55
N MET A 97 14.56 1.07 0.26
CA MET A 97 13.88 -0.09 -0.32
C MET A 97 14.38 -0.39 -1.74
N ILE A 98 14.59 0.63 -2.57
CA ILE A 98 15.14 0.45 -3.93
C ILE A 98 16.55 -0.16 -3.88
N ALA A 99 17.36 0.22 -2.89
CA ALA A 99 18.72 -0.28 -2.74
C ALA A 99 18.79 -1.72 -2.20
N THR A 100 17.82 -2.13 -1.37
CA THR A 100 17.93 -3.37 -0.58
C THR A 100 16.98 -4.47 -1.04
N SER A 101 15.82 -4.13 -1.61
CA SER A 101 14.74 -5.07 -1.89
C SER A 101 14.58 -5.35 -3.39
N SER A 102 14.21 -6.59 -3.73
CA SER A 102 13.83 -6.94 -5.10
C SER A 102 12.43 -6.40 -5.45
N PHE A 103 12.14 -6.26 -6.75
CA PHE A 103 10.81 -5.82 -7.21
C PHE A 103 9.69 -6.71 -6.67
N GLU A 104 9.87 -8.03 -6.72
CA GLU A 104 8.90 -8.99 -6.18
C GLU A 104 8.69 -8.81 -4.68
N GLN A 105 9.77 -8.61 -3.91
CA GLN A 105 9.68 -8.39 -2.47
C GLN A 105 8.90 -7.12 -2.14
N VAL A 106 9.17 -6.02 -2.83
CA VAL A 106 8.44 -4.75 -2.62
C VAL A 106 6.96 -4.93 -2.94
N LEU A 107 6.62 -5.63 -4.02
CA LEU A 107 5.24 -5.94 -4.38
C LEU A 107 4.54 -6.78 -3.30
N VAL A 108 5.15 -7.88 -2.88
CA VAL A 108 4.58 -8.77 -1.85
C VAL A 108 4.40 -8.03 -0.52
N TYR A 109 5.42 -7.30 -0.07
CA TYR A 109 5.36 -6.51 1.15
C TYR A 109 4.27 -5.43 1.08
N SER A 110 4.22 -4.65 -0.01
CA SER A 110 3.22 -3.60 -0.17
C SER A 110 1.79 -4.15 -0.22
N GLY A 111 1.58 -5.27 -0.92
CA GLY A 111 0.31 -6.00 -0.94
C GLY A 111 -0.10 -6.52 0.43
N PHE A 112 0.83 -7.11 1.19
CA PHE A 112 0.57 -7.57 2.55
C PHE A 112 0.15 -6.40 3.46
N VAL A 113 0.91 -5.30 3.46
CA VAL A 113 0.62 -4.12 4.29
C VAL A 113 -0.73 -3.51 3.93
N LEU A 114 -1.04 -3.37 2.64
CA LEU A 114 -2.33 -2.86 2.17
C LEU A 114 -3.48 -3.77 2.60
N GLN A 115 -3.31 -5.09 2.44
CA GLN A 115 -4.30 -6.09 2.85
C GLN A 115 -4.52 -6.04 4.36
N LEU A 116 -3.45 -5.94 5.15
CA LEU A 116 -3.50 -5.84 6.60
C LEU A 116 -4.27 -4.60 7.07
N PHE A 117 -3.92 -3.42 6.55
CA PHE A 117 -4.61 -2.17 6.91
C PHE A 117 -6.05 -2.14 6.42
N THR A 118 -6.35 -2.70 5.24
CA THR A 118 -7.73 -2.82 4.74
C THR A 118 -8.56 -3.73 5.64
N THR A 119 -7.99 -4.86 6.08
CA THR A 119 -8.63 -5.79 7.02
C THR A 119 -8.90 -5.10 8.36
N ALA A 120 -7.92 -4.38 8.89
CA ALA A 120 -8.06 -3.62 10.13
C ALA A 120 -9.12 -2.50 10.02
N ALA A 121 -9.19 -1.80 8.88
CA ALA A 121 -10.20 -0.78 8.64
C ALA A 121 -11.62 -1.37 8.64
N VAL A 122 -11.83 -2.50 7.97
CA VAL A 122 -13.13 -3.19 7.95
C VAL A 122 -13.50 -3.74 9.32
N ALA A 123 -12.55 -4.33 10.04
CA ALA A 123 -12.75 -4.75 11.43
C ALA A 123 -13.11 -3.54 12.34
N GLY A 124 -12.47 -2.40 12.13
CA GLY A 124 -12.73 -1.16 12.84
C GLY A 124 -14.16 -0.65 12.65
N VAL A 125 -14.73 -0.78 11.44
CA VAL A 125 -16.14 -0.45 11.18
C VAL A 125 -17.08 -1.32 12.03
N PHE A 126 -16.76 -2.60 12.18
CA PHE A 126 -17.53 -3.53 13.03
C PHE A 126 -17.50 -3.09 14.49
N VAL A 127 -16.32 -2.76 15.02
CA VAL A 127 -16.15 -2.27 16.40
C VAL A 127 -16.88 -0.95 16.61
N MET A 128 -16.80 -0.03 15.65
CA MET A 128 -17.49 1.26 15.72
C MET A 128 -19.01 1.11 15.72
N ARG A 129 -19.56 0.20 14.90
CA ARG A 129 -21.00 -0.10 14.86
C ARG A 129 -21.49 -0.78 16.13
N TRP A 130 -20.67 -1.62 16.76
CA TRP A 130 -20.99 -2.16 18.08
C TRP A 130 -21.08 -1.03 19.11
N LYS A 131 -20.07 -0.15 19.18
CA LYS A 131 -19.98 0.89 20.21
C LYS A 131 -20.99 2.03 20.06
N ASN A 132 -21.20 2.53 18.84
CA ASN A 132 -21.98 3.75 18.59
C ASN A 132 -23.36 3.46 17.97
N GLY A 133 -23.72 2.18 17.81
CA GLY A 133 -24.94 1.76 17.14
C GLY A 133 -24.94 1.98 15.62
N HIS A 134 -26.09 1.77 14.99
CA HIS A 134 -26.27 1.87 13.53
C HIS A 134 -26.52 3.31 13.06
N SER A 135 -25.69 4.28 13.46
CA SER A 135 -25.84 5.66 12.96
C SER A 135 -25.14 5.83 11.60
N GLY A 136 -25.90 6.15 10.54
CA GLY A 136 -25.38 6.48 9.20
C GLY A 136 -25.67 5.45 8.11
N TYR A 137 -25.04 5.61 6.94
CA TYR A 137 -25.23 4.73 5.78
C TYR A 137 -24.87 3.28 6.11
N SER A 138 -25.78 2.35 5.81
CA SER A 138 -25.54 0.91 5.91
C SER A 138 -25.21 0.32 4.56
N SER A 139 -24.04 -0.32 4.46
CA SER A 139 -23.62 -1.03 3.26
C SER A 139 -24.60 -2.19 2.97
N PRO A 140 -24.97 -2.41 1.70
CA PRO A 140 -25.79 -3.55 1.32
C PRO A 140 -25.17 -4.87 1.80
N GLY A 141 -25.98 -5.77 2.34
CA GLY A 141 -25.52 -7.10 2.78
C GLY A 141 -24.76 -7.12 4.13
N TYR A 142 -24.85 -6.06 4.93
CA TYR A 142 -24.37 -6.06 6.32
C TYR A 142 -25.15 -7.06 7.19
N PRO A 143 -24.51 -7.94 7.98
CA PRO A 143 -23.06 -8.10 8.23
C PRO A 143 -22.36 -9.21 7.41
N TRP A 144 -23.10 -9.97 6.60
CA TRP A 144 -22.59 -11.20 5.96
C TRP A 144 -21.47 -10.95 4.96
N VAL A 145 -21.58 -9.90 4.14
CA VAL A 145 -20.57 -9.58 3.12
C VAL A 145 -19.24 -9.19 3.77
N GLN A 146 -19.29 -8.48 4.89
CA GLN A 146 -18.12 -7.98 5.64
C GLN A 146 -17.45 -9.12 6.39
N LEU A 147 -18.23 -10.06 6.97
CA LEU A 147 -17.70 -11.27 7.57
C LEU A 147 -16.99 -12.16 6.55
N ALA A 148 -17.61 -12.35 5.37
CA ALA A 148 -16.98 -13.10 4.28
C ALA A 148 -15.68 -12.42 3.81
N PHE A 149 -15.69 -11.09 3.65
CA PHE A 149 -14.49 -10.32 3.32
C PHE A 149 -13.39 -10.48 4.37
N LEU A 150 -13.74 -10.36 5.67
CA LEU A 150 -12.80 -10.56 6.77
C LEU A 150 -12.22 -11.98 6.77
N ALA A 151 -13.04 -13.01 6.61
CA ALA A 151 -12.59 -14.40 6.57
C ALA A 151 -11.60 -14.64 5.42
N ILE A 152 -11.92 -14.19 4.20
CA ILE A 152 -11.03 -14.30 3.04
C ILE A 152 -9.75 -13.49 3.26
N SER A 153 -9.88 -12.29 3.81
CA SER A 153 -8.74 -11.41 4.08
C SER A 153 -7.77 -12.02 5.08
N PHE A 154 -8.29 -12.60 6.17
CA PHE A 154 -7.49 -13.33 7.15
C PHE A 154 -6.83 -14.55 6.54
N TRP A 155 -7.55 -15.29 5.70
CA TRP A 155 -6.98 -16.42 4.97
C TRP A 155 -5.80 -15.99 4.08
N ILE A 156 -5.95 -14.92 3.31
CA ILE A 156 -4.89 -14.36 2.46
C ILE A 156 -3.68 -13.95 3.30
N LEU A 157 -3.89 -13.24 4.41
CA LEU A 157 -2.80 -12.83 5.30
C LEU A 157 -2.06 -14.03 5.90
N ALA A 158 -2.80 -15.06 6.34
CA ALA A 158 -2.21 -16.29 6.87
C ALA A 158 -1.41 -17.05 5.80
N PHE A 159 -1.92 -17.08 4.56
CA PHE A 159 -1.23 -17.69 3.44
C PHE A 159 0.05 -16.94 3.08
N LEU A 160 0.02 -15.61 3.00
CA LEU A 160 1.23 -14.80 2.76
C LEU A 160 2.26 -14.96 3.88
N LEU A 161 1.81 -15.04 5.15
CA LEU A 161 2.68 -15.30 6.29
C LEU A 161 3.41 -16.63 6.18
N TYR A 162 2.77 -17.65 5.60
CA TYR A 162 3.37 -18.96 5.40
C TYR A 162 4.35 -18.96 4.21
N GLU A 163 3.97 -18.36 3.08
CA GLU A 163 4.81 -18.35 1.87
C GLU A 163 6.01 -17.38 1.94
N ARG A 164 5.80 -16.19 2.53
CA ARG A 164 6.74 -15.07 2.51
C ARG A 164 6.88 -14.46 3.91
N PRO A 165 7.45 -15.22 4.88
CA PRO A 165 7.42 -14.86 6.30
C PRO A 165 8.21 -13.59 6.61
N VAL A 166 9.30 -13.31 5.90
CA VAL A 166 10.14 -12.13 6.15
C VAL A 166 9.38 -10.85 5.83
N GLU A 167 8.74 -10.79 4.66
CA GLU A 167 7.97 -9.65 4.18
C GLU A 167 6.74 -9.40 5.07
N SER A 168 6.05 -10.48 5.46
CA SER A 168 4.92 -10.41 6.39
C SER A 168 5.33 -9.95 7.79
N LEU A 169 6.48 -10.37 8.30
CA LEU A 169 7.00 -9.91 9.59
C LEU A 169 7.27 -8.41 9.59
N TRP A 170 7.84 -7.85 8.51
CA TRP A 170 7.99 -6.40 8.36
C TRP A 170 6.65 -5.68 8.33
N GLY A 171 5.64 -6.25 7.67
CA GLY A 171 4.28 -5.71 7.67
C GLY A 171 3.63 -5.72 9.06
N LEU A 172 3.77 -6.82 9.81
CA LEU A 172 3.29 -6.93 11.18
C LEU A 172 4.06 -5.98 12.13
N ALA A 173 5.37 -5.84 11.94
CA ALA A 173 6.19 -4.88 12.69
C ALA A 173 5.70 -3.45 12.46
N ASN A 174 5.35 -3.06 11.23
CA ASN A 174 4.75 -1.75 10.96
C ASN A 174 3.40 -1.55 11.65
N LEU A 175 2.53 -2.57 11.64
CA LEU A 175 1.27 -2.48 12.38
C LEU A 175 1.51 -2.36 13.90
N GLY A 176 2.50 -3.09 14.42
CA GLY A 176 2.94 -3.00 15.81
C GLY A 176 3.47 -1.60 16.16
N LEU A 177 4.32 -1.02 15.32
CA LEU A 177 4.80 0.36 15.48
C LEU A 177 3.65 1.36 15.47
N GLY A 178 2.67 1.18 14.59
CA GLY A 178 1.44 1.97 14.57
C GLY A 178 0.67 1.85 15.89
N ALA A 179 0.43 0.64 16.38
CA ALA A 179 -0.28 0.39 17.63
C ALA A 179 0.45 0.96 18.87
N ILE A 180 1.78 0.82 18.93
CA ILE A 180 2.62 1.40 19.98
C ILE A 180 2.54 2.93 19.94
N SER A 181 2.63 3.53 18.75
CA SER A 181 2.53 4.98 18.59
C SER A 181 1.17 5.52 19.06
N TYR A 182 0.09 4.78 18.80
CA TYR A 182 -1.25 5.11 19.28
C TYR A 182 -1.35 5.06 20.81
N TRP A 183 -0.83 4.00 21.44
CA TRP A 183 -0.84 3.84 22.90
C TRP A 183 -0.04 4.94 23.60
N LEU A 184 1.19 5.18 23.17
CA LEU A 184 2.04 6.23 23.73
C LEU A 184 1.39 7.61 23.58
N SER A 185 0.75 7.90 22.45
CA SER A 185 0.03 9.16 22.28
C SER A 185 -1.20 9.29 23.19
N LYS A 186 -1.93 8.19 23.44
CA LYS A 186 -3.07 8.18 24.35
C LYS A 186 -2.64 8.47 25.79
N ASP A 187 -1.52 7.90 26.23
CA ASP A 187 -0.96 8.13 27.56
C ASP A 187 -0.47 9.58 27.75
N TYR A 188 0.08 10.20 26.70
CA TYR A 188 0.45 11.62 26.72
C TYR A 188 -0.76 12.56 26.78
N LEU A 189 -1.85 12.26 26.08
CA LEU A 189 -3.08 13.05 26.13
C LEU A 189 -3.75 13.00 27.51
N HIS A 190 -3.71 11.85 28.20
CA HIS A 190 -4.20 11.75 29.58
C HIS A 190 -3.34 12.52 30.59
N LYS A 191 -2.01 12.57 30.38
CA LYS A 191 -1.08 13.28 31.26
C LYS A 191 -1.06 14.79 31.03
N ALA A 192 -1.47 15.26 29.85
CA ALA A 192 -1.57 16.68 29.51
C ALA A 192 -2.94 17.30 29.91
N SER A 193 -3.95 16.48 30.20
CA SER A 193 -5.27 16.91 30.68
C SER A 193 -5.45 16.84 32.20
N SER A 194 -4.41 16.45 32.95
CA SER A 194 -4.37 16.45 34.43
C SER A 194 -3.41 17.53 34.94
#